data_AF-A0AAJ0JRC2-F1
#
_entry.id   AF-A0AAJ0JRC2-F1
#
_cell.length_a   1.000
_cell.length_b   1.000
_cell.length_c   1.000
_cell.angle_alpha   90.00
_cell.angle_beta   90.00
_cell.angle_gamma   90.00
#
_symmetry.space_group_name_H-M   'P 1'
#
loop_
_entity.id
_entity.type
_entity.pdbx_description
1 polymer ?
#
loop_
_entity_poly.entity_id
_entity_poly.type
_entity_poly.pdbx_seq_one_letter_code
_entity_poly.pdbx_strand_id
1 'polypeptide(L)'
;MGFAEILTLIFIVLKLTNVIDWSWWLVLLPEIIALSIYIIYFVVGIIWIFTADKRLERKVMKKYKHAAKRTRNKQKEYEERRKRQFDNSKLEKHVESELDKHFKE
;
A
#
# COMPACT_ATOMS: atom_id res chain seq x y z
N MET A 1 11.65 -35.52 -9.50
CA MET A 1 11.41 -36.57 -10.50
C MET A 1 9.93 -36.68 -10.73
N GLY A 2 9.39 -35.80 -11.59
CA GLY A 2 7.97 -35.67 -11.85
C GLY A 2 7.50 -36.62 -12.95
N PHE A 3 6.23 -37.05 -12.87
CA PHE A 3 5.59 -37.88 -13.89
C PHE A 3 5.73 -37.29 -15.32
N ALA A 4 5.69 -35.97 -15.44
CA ALA A 4 5.86 -35.28 -16.72
C ALA A 4 7.24 -35.55 -17.36
N GLU A 5 8.33 -35.58 -16.59
CA GLU A 5 9.69 -35.82 -17.11
C GLU A 5 9.82 -37.24 -17.69
N ILE A 6 9.26 -38.24 -16.99
CA ILE A 6 9.23 -39.63 -17.45
C ILE A 6 8.38 -39.76 -18.71
N LEU A 7 7.24 -39.07 -18.75
CA LEU A 7 6.35 -39.08 -19.91
C LEU A 7 7.01 -38.43 -21.14
N THR A 8 7.72 -37.31 -20.97
CA THR A 8 8.50 -36.67 -22.06
C THR A 8 9.59 -37.60 -22.57
N LEU A 9 10.31 -38.28 -21.67
CA LEU A 9 11.32 -39.27 -22.07
C LEU A 9 10.72 -40.43 -22.86
N ILE A 10 9.56 -40.96 -22.44
CA ILE A 10 8.85 -42.03 -23.17
C ILE A 10 8.47 -41.57 -24.58
N PHE A 11 7.91 -40.36 -24.72
CA PHE A 11 7.56 -39.81 -26.04
C PHE A 11 8.78 -39.58 -26.93
N ILE A 12 9.91 -39.12 -26.36
CA ILE A 12 11.18 -38.96 -27.09
C ILE A 12 11.69 -40.32 -27.59
N VAL A 13 11.71 -41.34 -26.74
CA VAL A 13 12.16 -42.69 -27.13
C VAL A 13 11.27 -43.26 -28.24
N LEU A 14 9.95 -43.15 -28.09
CA LEU A 14 8.99 -43.61 -29.10
C LEU A 14 9.18 -42.91 -30.46
N LYS A 15 9.49 -41.60 -30.45
CA LYS A 15 9.80 -40.83 -31.66
C LYS A 15 11.11 -41.28 -32.31
N LEU A 16 12.15 -41.54 -31.51
CA LEU A 16 13.44 -42.04 -32.00
C LEU A 16 13.33 -43.46 -32.56
N THR A 17 12.44 -44.29 -32.03
CA THR A 17 12.14 -45.63 -32.56
C THR A 17 11.19 -45.62 -33.77
N ASN A 18 10.80 -44.44 -34.29
CA ASN A 18 9.84 -44.28 -35.39
C ASN A 18 8.48 -44.98 -35.15
N VAL A 19 8.07 -45.16 -33.89
CA VAL A 19 6.75 -45.72 -33.55
C VAL A 19 5.64 -44.67 -33.77
N ILE A 20 6.00 -43.38 -33.68
CA ILE A 20 5.09 -42.25 -33.89
C ILE A 20 5.69 -41.22 -34.86
N ASP A 21 4.96 -40.91 -35.93
CA ASP A 21 5.37 -39.91 -36.94
C ASP A 21 5.05 -38.46 -36.55
N TRP A 22 4.57 -38.22 -35.33
CA TRP A 22 4.16 -36.90 -34.86
C TRP A 22 5.28 -35.86 -34.90
N SER A 23 4.91 -34.60 -35.07
CA SER A 23 5.83 -33.47 -34.98
C SER A 23 6.46 -33.36 -33.58
N TRP A 24 7.70 -32.86 -33.51
CA TRP A 24 8.42 -32.63 -32.26
C TRP A 24 7.65 -31.77 -31.24
N TRP A 25 6.78 -30.87 -31.71
CA TRP A 25 5.87 -30.10 -30.87
C TRP A 25 4.92 -30.95 -30.02
N LEU A 26 4.43 -32.07 -30.56
CA LEU A 26 3.56 -33.01 -29.83
C LEU A 26 4.35 -33.90 -28.86
N VAL A 27 5.61 -34.20 -29.18
CA VAL A 27 6.51 -34.96 -28.30
C VAL A 27 6.86 -34.14 -27.05
N LEU A 28 6.99 -32.82 -27.20
CA LEU A 28 7.29 -31.87 -26.12
C LEU A 28 6.06 -31.31 -25.40
N LEU A 29 4.85 -31.65 -25.85
CA LEU A 29 3.59 -31.18 -25.25
C LEU A 29 3.51 -31.39 -23.72
N PRO A 30 3.89 -32.55 -23.16
CA PRO A 30 3.86 -32.79 -21.71
C PRO A 30 4.73 -31.80 -20.93
N GLU A 31 5.91 -31.47 -21.46
CA GLU A 31 6.84 -30.52 -20.86
C GLU A 31 6.31 -29.08 -20.97
N ILE A 32 5.77 -28.71 -22.14
CA ILE A 32 5.17 -27.39 -22.37
C ILE A 32 3.98 -27.16 -21.42
N ILE A 33 3.13 -28.16 -21.23
CA ILE A 33 1.99 -28.08 -20.30
C ILE A 33 2.50 -27.86 -18.88
N ALA A 34 3.47 -28.66 -18.42
CA ALA A 34 4.04 -28.51 -17.08
C ALA A 34 4.61 -27.10 -16.86
N LEU A 35 5.39 -26.61 -17.83
CA LEU A 35 6.03 -25.29 -17.77
C LEU A 35 4.99 -24.16 -17.78
N SER A 36 3.91 -24.31 -18.57
CA SER A 36 2.78 -23.35 -18.58
C SER A 36 2.09 -23.23 -17.22
N ILE A 37 1.88 -24.36 -16.53
CA ILE A 37 1.23 -24.38 -15.22
C ILE A 37 2.11 -23.66 -14.20
N TYR A 38 3.42 -23.91 -14.22
CA TYR A 38 4.38 -23.18 -13.37
C TYR A 38 4.34 -21.67 -13.61
N ILE A 39 4.34 -21.24 -14.87
CA ILE A 39 4.24 -19.81 -15.23
C ILE A 39 2.94 -19.21 -14.68
N ILE A 40 1.81 -19.89 -14.83
CA ILE A 40 0.51 -19.42 -14.33
C ILE A 40 0.56 -19.24 -12.81
N TYR A 41 1.04 -20.25 -12.06
CA TYR A 41 1.18 -20.15 -10.61
C TYR A 41 2.10 -19.01 -10.19
N PHE A 42 3.20 -18.80 -10.91
CA PHE A 42 4.13 -17.72 -10.65
C PHE A 42 3.49 -16.34 -10.85
N VAL A 43 2.81 -16.14 -11.98
CA VAL A 43 2.11 -14.88 -12.29
C VAL A 43 0.99 -14.61 -11.29
N VAL A 44 0.19 -15.63 -10.95
CA VAL A 44 -0.85 -15.52 -9.93
C VAL A 44 -0.24 -15.15 -8.59
N GLY A 45 0.81 -15.84 -8.15
CA GLY A 45 1.53 -15.54 -6.90
C GLY A 45 2.02 -14.10 -6.84
N ILE A 46 2.61 -13.61 -7.93
CA ILE A 46 3.03 -12.21 -8.07
C ILE A 46 1.84 -11.25 -7.89
N ILE A 47 0.73 -11.49 -8.60
CA ILE A 47 -0.48 -10.65 -8.50
C ILE A 47 -1.01 -10.64 -7.05
N TRP A 48 -1.02 -11.78 -6.37
CA TRP A 48 -1.44 -11.88 -4.97
C TRP A 48 -0.56 -11.06 -4.03
N ILE A 49 0.76 -11.10 -4.21
CA ILE A 49 1.71 -10.30 -3.41
C ILE A 49 1.48 -8.80 -3.64
N PHE A 50 1.44 -8.36 -4.90
CA PHE A 50 1.22 -6.96 -5.26
C PHE A 50 -0.13 -6.42 -4.76
N THR A 51 -1.19 -7.25 -4.79
CA THR A 51 -2.51 -6.85 -4.29
C THR A 51 -2.62 -6.88 -2.77
N ALA A 52 -1.84 -7.72 -2.08
CA ALA A 52 -1.76 -7.73 -0.63
C ALA A 52 -1.11 -6.45 -0.08
N ASP A 53 -0.05 -5.95 -0.73
CA ASP A 53 0.70 -4.78 -0.27
C ASP A 53 -0.18 -3.51 -0.22
N LYS A 54 -0.99 -3.31 -1.26
CA LYS A 54 -1.96 -2.19 -1.34
C LYS A 54 -3.05 -2.22 -0.26
N ARG A 55 -3.27 -3.35 0.43
CA ARG A 55 -4.20 -3.42 1.58
C ARG A 55 -3.56 -2.90 2.86
N LEU A 56 -2.25 -3.06 3.03
CA LEU A 56 -1.54 -2.63 4.22
C LEU A 56 -1.40 -1.11 4.25
N GLU A 57 -0.96 -0.52 3.13
CA GLU A 57 -0.77 0.93 3.00
C GLU A 57 -2.05 1.71 3.33
N ARG A 58 -3.22 1.22 2.90
CA ARG A 58 -4.50 1.89 3.18
C ARG A 58 -4.84 1.93 4.67
N LYS A 59 -4.54 0.87 5.42
CA LYS A 59 -4.77 0.82 6.88
C LYS A 59 -3.78 1.72 7.62
N VAL A 60 -2.52 1.62 7.22
CA VAL A 60 -1.40 2.45 7.67
C VAL A 60 -1.76 3.93 7.47
N MET A 61 -1.97 4.40 6.24
CA MET A 61 -2.33 5.79 5.90
C MET A 61 -3.52 6.35 6.68
N LYS A 62 -4.58 5.57 6.87
CA LYS A 62 -5.73 5.99 7.68
C LYS A 62 -5.29 6.32 9.12
N LYS A 63 -4.46 5.47 9.73
CA LYS A 63 -3.92 5.70 11.08
C LYS A 63 -3.04 6.96 11.14
N TYR A 64 -2.16 7.19 10.16
CA TYR A 64 -1.34 8.42 10.09
C TYR A 64 -2.20 9.68 9.92
N LYS A 65 -3.24 9.63 9.08
CA LYS A 65 -4.15 10.76 8.87
C LYS A 65 -4.87 11.17 10.15
N HIS A 66 -5.30 10.20 10.96
CA HIS A 66 -5.92 10.49 12.26
C HIS A 66 -4.91 11.05 13.28
N ALA A 67 -3.69 10.52 13.30
CA ALA A 67 -2.63 11.05 14.15
C ALA A 67 -2.27 12.50 13.79
N ALA A 68 -2.13 12.81 12.51
CA ALA A 68 -1.81 14.16 12.00
C ALA A 68 -2.97 15.17 12.21
N LYS A 69 -4.23 14.71 12.25
CA LYS A 69 -5.38 15.59 12.53
C LYS A 69 -5.38 16.09 13.97
N ARG A 70 -4.86 15.29 14.92
CA ARG A 70 -4.84 15.63 16.35
C ARG A 70 -3.89 16.81 16.64
N THR A 71 -2.74 16.86 15.99
CA THR A 71 -1.78 17.97 16.14
C THR A 71 -2.33 19.26 15.52
N ARG A 72 -2.92 19.19 14.32
CA ARG A 72 -3.51 20.36 13.64
C ARG A 72 -4.60 21.04 14.48
N ASN A 73 -5.49 20.25 15.08
CA ASN A 73 -6.56 20.79 15.92
C ASN A 73 -6.03 21.40 17.22
N LYS A 74 -5.03 20.76 17.85
CA LYS A 74 -4.37 21.31 19.04
C LYS A 74 -3.65 22.62 18.75
N GLN A 75 -2.95 22.73 17.61
CA GLN A 75 -2.27 23.96 17.22
C GLN A 75 -3.22 25.13 17.05
N LYS A 76 -4.37 24.91 16.39
CA LYS A 76 -5.43 25.93 16.30
C LYS A 76 -5.94 26.37 17.66
N GLU A 77 -6.09 25.43 18.59
CA GLU A 77 -6.53 25.73 19.95
C GLU A 77 -5.51 26.59 20.72
N TYR A 78 -4.20 26.32 20.56
CA TYR A 78 -3.15 27.17 21.14
C TYR A 78 -3.11 28.57 20.54
N GLU A 79 -3.31 28.70 19.22
CA GLU A 79 -3.38 29.99 18.55
C GLU A 79 -4.60 30.81 19.02
N GLU A 80 -5.77 30.18 19.15
CA GLU A 80 -6.97 30.84 19.69
C GLU A 80 -6.78 31.28 21.13
N ARG A 81 -6.21 30.43 21.99
CA ARG A 81 -5.90 30.79 23.39
C ARG A 81 -4.92 31.96 23.46
N ARG A 82 -3.89 31.97 22.63
CA ARG A 82 -2.91 33.06 22.55
C ARG A 82 -3.56 34.37 22.10
N LYS A 83 -4.44 34.33 21.10
CA LYS A 83 -5.21 35.52 20.66
C LYS A 83 -6.09 36.06 21.78
N ARG A 84 -6.85 35.19 22.47
CA ARG A 84 -7.70 35.61 23.61
C ARG A 84 -6.91 36.27 24.74
N GLN A 85 -5.74 35.74 25.08
CA GLN A 85 -4.88 36.37 26.09
C GLN A 85 -4.37 37.73 25.64
N PHE A 86 -3.98 37.85 24.37
CA PHE A 86 -3.52 39.11 23.81
C PHE A 86 -4.63 40.16 23.81
N ASP A 87 -5.82 39.79 23.33
CA ASP A 87 -6.99 40.66 23.29
C ASP A 87 -7.43 41.09 24.69
N ASN A 88 -7.45 40.18 25.67
CA ASN A 88 -7.79 40.50 27.06
C ASN A 88 -6.77 41.46 27.69
N SER A 89 -5.47 41.21 27.50
CA SER A 89 -4.41 42.11 28.01
C SER A 89 -4.47 43.51 27.40
N LYS A 90 -4.95 43.63 26.15
CA LYS A 90 -5.14 44.91 25.48
C LYS A 90 -6.36 45.64 26.04
N LEU A 91 -7.41 44.90 26.38
CA LEU A 91 -8.62 45.42 26.99
C LEU A 91 -8.34 45.98 28.40
N GLU A 92 -7.61 45.25 29.25
CA GLU A 92 -7.24 45.68 30.60
C GLU A 92 -6.48 47.01 30.60
N LYS A 93 -5.46 47.15 29.73
CA LYS A 93 -4.72 48.41 29.56
C LYS A 93 -5.60 49.58 29.10
N HIS A 94 -6.60 49.29 28.26
CA HIS A 94 -7.50 50.32 27.76
C HIS A 94 -8.43 50.82 28.88
N VAL A 95 -8.99 49.90 29.66
CA VAL A 95 -9.83 50.21 30.83
C VAL A 95 -9.04 51.00 31.86
N GLU A 96 -7.80 50.59 32.17
CA GLU A 96 -6.92 51.29 33.10
C GLU A 96 -6.62 52.72 32.62
N SER A 97 -6.35 52.91 31.32
CA SER A 97 -6.14 54.24 30.75
C SER A 97 -7.38 55.14 30.74
N GLU A 98 -8.58 54.57 30.63
CA GLU A 98 -9.85 55.31 30.72
C GLU A 98 -10.14 55.71 32.17
N LEU A 99 -9.89 54.80 33.12
CA LEU A 99 -10.08 55.05 34.55
C LEU A 99 -9.13 56.16 35.04
N ASP A 100 -7.87 56.14 34.61
CA ASP A 100 -6.87 57.17 34.94
C ASP A 100 -7.24 58.55 34.40
N LYS A 101 -7.86 58.63 33.21
CA LYS A 101 -8.37 59.90 32.68
C LYS A 101 -9.55 60.42 33.51
N HIS A 102 -10.51 59.55 33.80
CA HIS A 102 -11.69 59.92 34.56
C HIS A 102 -11.38 60.26 36.03
N PHE A 103 -10.32 59.71 36.61
CA PHE A 103 -9.88 60.07 37.96
C PHE A 103 -9.12 61.41 38.01
N LYS A 104 -8.68 61.93 36.86
CA LYS A 104 -7.84 63.14 36.75
C LYS A 104 -8.61 64.40 36.32
N GLU A 105 -9.86 64.25 35.88
CA GLU A 105 -10.87 65.33 35.75
C GLU A 105 -11.59 65.57 37.08
#